data_AF-A0A9X0R278-F1
#
_entry.id   AF-A0A9X0R278-F1
#
_cell.length_a   1.000
_cell.length_b   1.000
_cell.length_c   1.000
_cell.angle_alpha   90.00
_cell.angle_beta   90.00
_cell.angle_gamma   90.00
#
_symmetry.space_group_name_H-M   'P 1'
#
loop_
_entity.id
_entity.type
_entity.pdbx_description
1 polymer ?
#
loop_
_entity_poly.entity_id
_entity_poly.type
_entity_poly.pdbx_seq_one_letter_code
_entity_poly.pdbx_strand_id
1 'polypeptide(L)'
;MIPALYRTDWSVLSTLLRLAQREGWWVEFTADHILVRSRRCGLGVVMLPARLLRQAREHGWQRVVRPDEITLRHPAVRQGVTLRLAAE
;
A
#
# COMPACT_ATOMS: atom_id res chain seq x y z
N MET A 1 -24.94 17.34 12.41
CA MET A 1 -23.47 17.36 12.41
C MET A 1 -22.99 15.92 12.28
N ILE A 2 -22.65 15.47 11.08
CA ILE A 2 -22.13 14.11 10.87
C ILE A 2 -20.71 14.10 11.44
N PRO A 3 -20.34 13.17 12.33
CA PRO A 3 -19.00 13.16 12.91
C PRO A 3 -17.98 12.99 11.79
N ALA A 4 -16.86 13.69 11.89
CA ALA A 4 -15.72 13.66 10.95
C ALA A 4 -14.98 12.30 10.92
N LEU A 5 -15.69 11.19 11.18
CA LEU A 5 -15.18 9.82 11.29
C LEU A 5 -15.11 9.06 9.96
N TYR A 6 -15.56 9.64 8.84
CA TYR A 6 -15.63 8.90 7.56
C TYR A 6 -15.19 9.70 6.34
N ARG A 7 -14.36 10.72 6.50
CA ARG A 7 -13.73 11.35 5.32
C ARG A 7 -12.60 10.42 4.85
N THR A 8 -12.97 9.42 4.05
CA THR A 8 -11.98 8.59 3.34
C THR A 8 -11.15 9.52 2.47
N ASP A 9 -9.87 9.69 2.83
CA ASP A 9 -8.98 10.58 2.08
C ASP A 9 -8.47 9.84 0.83
N TRP A 10 -9.35 9.77 -0.17
CA TRP A 10 -9.06 9.15 -1.46
C TRP A 10 -7.84 9.76 -2.15
N SER A 11 -7.51 11.03 -1.85
CA SER A 11 -6.32 11.72 -2.32
C SER A 11 -5.04 11.06 -1.80
N VAL A 12 -4.99 10.73 -0.52
CA VAL A 12 -3.84 10.05 0.11
C VAL A 12 -3.65 8.65 -0.47
N LEU A 13 -4.74 7.87 -0.58
CA LEU A 13 -4.68 6.53 -1.19
C LEU A 13 -4.24 6.60 -2.66
N SER A 14 -4.84 7.49 -3.44
CA SER A 14 -4.52 7.65 -4.87
C SER A 14 -3.06 8.04 -5.09
N THR A 15 -2.48 8.84 -4.21
CA THR A 15 -1.07 9.26 -4.29
C THR A 15 -0.13 8.08 -4.05
N LEU A 16 -0.46 7.20 -3.11
CA LEU A 16 0.31 5.99 -2.82
C LEU A 16 0.24 4.98 -3.97
N LEU A 17 -0.94 4.77 -4.57
CA LEU A 17 -1.13 3.88 -5.71
C LEU A 17 -0.43 4.38 -6.98
N ARG A 18 -0.50 5.69 -7.25
CA ARG A 18 0.22 6.31 -8.38
C ARG A 18 1.74 6.14 -8.24
N LEU A 19 2.27 6.27 -7.02
CA LEU A 19 3.69 6.03 -6.79
C LEU A 19 4.05 4.56 -7.08
N ALA A 20 3.28 3.61 -6.58
CA ALA A 20 3.49 2.18 -6.82
C ALA A 20 3.55 1.86 -8.32
N GLN A 21 2.58 2.38 -9.09
CA GLN A 21 2.54 2.20 -10.54
C GLN A 21 3.76 2.83 -11.24
N ARG A 22 4.19 4.03 -10.83
CA ARG A 22 5.41 4.68 -11.36
C ARG A 22 6.68 3.88 -11.09
N GLU A 23 6.75 3.16 -9.97
CA GLU A 23 7.86 2.26 -9.65
C GLU A 23 7.74 0.88 -10.34
N GLY A 24 6.72 0.67 -11.18
CA GLY A 24 6.53 -0.56 -11.94
C GLY A 24 5.86 -1.69 -11.16
N TRP A 25 5.20 -1.37 -10.06
CA TRP A 25 4.43 -2.33 -9.27
C TRP A 25 3.02 -2.49 -9.86
N TRP A 26 2.52 -3.71 -9.81
CA TRP A 26 1.16 -4.04 -10.21
C TRP A 26 0.22 -3.77 -9.05
N VAL A 27 -0.94 -3.17 -9.34
CA VAL A 27 -2.00 -2.86 -8.36
C VAL A 27 -3.24 -3.66 -8.71
N GLU A 28 -3.81 -4.33 -7.72
CA GLU A 28 -5.02 -5.13 -7.85
C GLU A 28 -6.00 -4.78 -6.73
N PHE A 29 -7.25 -4.57 -7.09
CA PHE A 29 -8.31 -4.17 -6.16
C PHE A 29 -9.13 -5.40 -5.77
N THR A 30 -9.26 -5.65 -4.48
CA THR A 30 -10.17 -6.65 -3.93
C THR A 30 -11.25 -5.97 -3.10
N ALA A 31 -12.20 -6.75 -2.58
CA ALA A 31 -13.33 -6.22 -1.80
C ALA A 31 -12.88 -5.43 -0.55
N ASP A 32 -11.82 -5.87 0.13
CA ASP A 32 -11.42 -5.33 1.46
C ASP A 32 -10.00 -4.79 1.52
N HIS A 33 -9.19 -5.05 0.49
CA HIS A 33 -7.80 -4.61 0.43
C HIS A 33 -7.35 -4.33 -0.99
N ILE A 34 -6.28 -3.55 -1.11
CA ILE A 34 -5.59 -3.31 -2.37
C ILE A 34 -4.26 -4.04 -2.32
N LEU A 35 -4.08 -4.97 -3.24
CA LEU A 35 -2.85 -5.72 -3.39
C LEU A 35 -1.90 -4.96 -4.30
N VAL A 36 -0.65 -4.79 -3.87
CA VAL A 36 0.42 -4.18 -4.64
C VAL A 36 1.57 -5.18 -4.71
N ARG A 37 1.94 -5.63 -5.91
CA ARG A 37 2.97 -6.67 -6.10
C ARG A 37 4.07 -6.16 -7.02
N SER A 38 5.31 -6.51 -6.72
CA SER A 38 6.43 -6.18 -7.59
C SER A 38 6.42 -7.10 -8.81
N ARG A 39 6.61 -6.54 -10.02
CA ARG A 39 6.84 -7.35 -11.23
C ARG A 39 8.08 -8.23 -11.12
N ARG A 40 9.02 -7.87 -10.23
CA ARG A 40 10.27 -8.59 -9.97
C ARG A 40 10.16 -9.59 -8.81
N CYS A 41 8.98 -9.78 -8.19
CA CYS A 41 8.79 -10.77 -7.12
C CYS A 41 9.24 -12.17 -7.52
N GLY A 42 9.07 -12.57 -8.79
CA GLY A 42 9.49 -13.89 -9.29
C GLY A 42 11.00 -14.06 -9.49
N LEU A 43 11.82 -13.03 -9.23
CA LEU A 43 13.27 -13.05 -9.45
C LEU A 43 14.08 -13.20 -8.14
N GLY A 44 13.43 -13.54 -7.02
CA GLY A 44 14.11 -13.86 -5.75
C GLY A 44 14.72 -12.68 -5.00
N VAL A 45 14.67 -11.46 -5.54
CA VAL A 45 15.08 -10.23 -4.86
C VAL A 45 13.97 -9.20 -4.93
N VAL A 46 13.24 -9.02 -3.83
CA VAL A 46 12.32 -7.89 -3.70
C VAL A 46 13.01 -6.77 -2.97
N MET A 47 13.33 -5.73 -3.73
CA MET A 47 13.69 -4.45 -3.12
C MET A 47 12.48 -3.94 -2.35
N LEU A 48 12.66 -3.78 -1.03
CA LEU A 48 11.74 -3.02 -0.20
C LEU A 48 11.48 -1.66 -0.85
N PRO A 49 10.22 -1.25 -1.07
CA PRO A 49 9.92 0.01 -1.73
C PRO A 49 10.10 1.15 -0.72
N ALA A 50 11.36 1.46 -0.39
CA ALA A 50 11.73 2.40 0.67
C ALA A 50 11.08 3.78 0.46
N ARG A 51 10.94 4.22 -0.80
CA ARG A 51 10.23 5.45 -1.16
C ARG A 51 8.75 5.37 -0.87
N LEU A 52 8.09 4.27 -1.23
CA LEU A 52 6.67 4.05 -0.95
C LEU A 52 6.40 3.95 0.54
N LEU A 53 7.23 3.23 1.28
CA LEU A 53 7.13 3.13 2.75
C LEU A 53 7.39 4.48 3.43
N ARG A 54 8.34 5.26 2.92
CA ARG A 54 8.62 6.61 3.43
C ARG A 54 7.43 7.55 3.17
N GLN A 55 6.90 7.57 1.94
CA GLN A 55 5.75 8.39 1.59
C GLN A 55 4.50 7.98 2.38
N ALA A 56 4.29 6.67 2.58
CA ALA A 56 3.22 6.16 3.42
C ALA A 56 3.35 6.69 4.85
N ARG A 57 4.55 6.62 5.43
CA ARG A 57 4.81 7.15 6.78
C ARG A 57 4.60 8.67 6.86
N GLU A 58 5.05 9.43 5.87
CA GLU A 58 4.87 10.89 5.79
C GLU A 58 3.37 11.28 5.75
N HIS A 59 2.53 10.44 5.14
CA HIS A 59 1.07 10.60 5.13
C HIS A 59 0.35 9.86 6.26
N GLY A 60 1.03 9.48 7.34
CA GLY A 60 0.39 8.91 8.53
C GLY A 60 -0.04 7.45 8.42
N TRP A 61 0.42 6.70 7.40
CA TRP A 61 0.15 5.27 7.31
C TRP A 61 0.98 4.50 8.33
N GLN A 62 0.34 3.56 9.00
CA GLN A 62 0.94 2.56 9.85
C GLN A 62 1.31 1.34 9.02
N ARG A 63 2.41 0.67 9.37
CA ARG A 63 2.89 -0.53 8.66
C ARG A 63 2.97 -1.74 9.60
N VAL A 64 2.60 -2.90 9.10
CA VAL A 64 2.86 -4.21 9.71
C VAL A 64 3.68 -5.03 8.71
N VAL A 65 4.84 -5.52 9.14
CA VAL A 65 5.76 -6.28 8.30
C VAL A 65 5.66 -7.76 8.66
N ARG A 66 5.52 -8.60 7.63
CA ARG A 66 5.55 -10.05 7.68
C ARG A 66 6.59 -10.55 6.67
N PRO A 67 7.04 -11.82 6.75
CA PRO A 67 8.10 -12.33 5.87
C PRO A 67 7.86 -12.08 4.38
N ASP A 68 6.62 -12.26 3.92
CA ASP A 68 6.28 -12.18 2.49
C ASP A 68 5.37 -11.00 2.13
N GLU A 69 4.99 -10.18 3.12
CA GLU A 69 4.07 -9.07 2.91
C GLU A 69 4.28 -7.89 3.87
N ILE A 70 3.92 -6.69 3.41
CA ILE A 70 3.83 -5.49 4.23
C ILE A 70 2.42 -4.94 4.10
N THR A 71 1.69 -4.89 5.22
CA THR A 71 0.38 -4.26 5.26
C THR A 71 0.51 -2.81 5.69
N LEU A 72 -0.09 -1.89 4.94
CA LEU A 72 -0.24 -0.48 5.25
C LEU A 72 -1.70 -0.18 5.61
N ARG A 73 -1.90 0.52 6.74
CA ARG A 73 -3.22 0.95 7.23
C ARG A 73 -3.19 2.43 7.57
N HIS A 74 -4.27 3.13 7.27
CA HIS A 74 -4.43 4.54 7.64
C HIS A 74 -5.78 4.72 8.35
N PRO A 75 -5.86 5.44 9.47
CA PRO A 75 -7.11 5.55 10.26
C PRO A 75 -8.25 6.21 9.47
N ALA A 76 -7.91 7.10 8.53
CA ALA A 76 -8.88 7.72 7.61
C ALA A 76 -9.10 6.94 6.32
N VAL A 77 -8.58 5.72 6.14
CA VAL A 77 -8.80 4.90 4.93
C VAL A 77 -9.34 3.54 5.34
N ARG A 78 -10.51 3.17 4.81
CA ARG A 78 -11.14 1.88 5.12
C ARG A 78 -10.32 0.70 4.59
N GLN A 79 -9.79 0.83 3.38
CA GLN A 79 -9.02 -0.20 2.72
C GLN A 79 -7.60 -0.30 3.27
N GLY A 80 -7.15 -1.52 3.52
CA GLY A 80 -5.72 -1.78 3.73
C GLY A 80 -5.01 -1.89 2.39
N VAL A 81 -3.74 -1.48 2.35
CA VAL A 81 -2.87 -1.71 1.19
C VAL A 81 -1.85 -2.78 1.57
N THR A 82 -1.85 -3.91 0.88
CA THR A 82 -0.93 -5.01 1.13
C THR A 82 0.11 -5.04 0.02
N LEU A 83 1.37 -4.87 0.38
CA LEU A 83 2.52 -5.05 -0.51
C LEU A 83 2.95 -6.52 -0.42
N ARG A 84 2.85 -7.29 -1.50
CA ARG A 84 3.41 -8.65 -1.55
C ARG A 84 4.86 -8.62 -2.04
N LEU A 85 5.73 -9.31 -1.29
CA LEU A 85 7.17 -9.39 -1.50
C LEU A 85 7.62 -10.76 -2.03
N ALA A 86 6.73 -11.75 -2.11
CA ALA A 86 7.00 -13.03 -2.75
C ALA A 86 6.12 -13.20 -3.98
N ALA A 87 6.63 -13.93 -4.98
CA ALA A 87 5.77 -14.53 -6.00
C ALA A 87 5.19 -15.81 -5.41
N GLU A 88 3.88 -15.99 -5.56
CA GLU A 88 3.17 -17.22 -5.22
C GLU A 88 3.66 -18.37 -6.12
#